data_AF-A0A4D7AX68-F1
#
_entry.id   AF-A0A4D7AX68-F1
#
_cell.length_a   1.000
_cell.length_b   1.000
_cell.length_c   1.000
_cell.angle_alpha   90.00
_cell.angle_beta   90.00
_cell.angle_gamma   90.00
#
_symmetry.space_group_name_H-M   'P 1'
#
loop_
_entity.id
_entity.type
_entity.pdbx_description
1 polymer ?
#
loop_
_entity_poly.entity_id
_entity_poly.type
_entity_poly.pdbx_seq_one_letter_code
_entity_poly.pdbx_strand_id
1 'polypeptide(L)'
;MKRLIVTFCGIYLVAVALAAATTGHGLIEPVPGYRLAILWMAPETLEARLDALIGARRSFEAMVYAGTHALSWAVIGTLVLIGLIRPLLGPSRPLANTRASAVVLGGLAGLLLLAHVAQPILDEASRIPSASTMLSSLPAYWLAGMALSAAITGSHLSLIVHDIVLWCLARWRGAETMPA
;
A
#
# COMPACT_ATOMS: atom_id res chain seq x y z
N MET A 1 17.05 5.27 10.89
CA MET A 1 15.81 5.36 10.11
C MET A 1 15.61 4.16 9.18
N LYS A 2 16.48 3.89 8.20
CA LYS A 2 16.32 2.74 7.26
C LYS A 2 16.08 1.39 7.97
N ARG A 3 16.90 1.05 8.98
CA ARG A 3 16.69 -0.18 9.79
C ARG A 3 15.32 -0.20 10.48
N LEU A 4 14.89 0.92 11.06
CA LEU A 4 13.60 1.04 11.73
C LEU A 4 12.44 0.86 10.74
N ILE A 5 12.52 1.45 9.54
CA ILE A 5 11.54 1.25 8.48
C ILE A 5 11.46 -0.23 8.10
N VAL A 6 12.60 -0.88 7.86
CA VAL A 6 12.65 -2.31 7.50
C VAL A 6 12.04 -3.18 8.60
N THR A 7 12.40 -2.94 9.86
CA THR A 7 11.84 -3.68 11.00
C THR A 7 10.32 -3.46 11.12
N PHE A 8 9.85 -2.23 10.99
CA PHE A 8 8.43 -1.89 11.07
C PHE A 8 7.63 -2.55 9.94
N CYS A 9 8.12 -2.46 8.69
CA CYS A 9 7.53 -3.14 7.55
C CYS A 9 7.54 -4.67 7.72
N GLY A 10 8.62 -5.24 8.25
CA GLY A 10 8.70 -6.68 8.53
C GLY A 10 7.65 -7.13 9.55
N ILE A 11 7.50 -6.42 10.66
CA ILE A 11 6.47 -6.69 11.67
C ILE A 11 5.08 -6.59 11.06
N TYR A 12 4.82 -5.56 10.27
CA TYR A 12 3.54 -5.38 9.59
C TYR A 12 3.23 -6.53 8.61
N LEU A 13 4.18 -6.94 7.76
CA LEU A 13 3.98 -8.04 6.83
C LEU A 13 3.68 -9.36 7.58
N VAL A 14 4.38 -9.61 8.69
CA VAL A 14 4.09 -10.76 9.57
C VAL A 14 2.70 -10.65 10.17
N ALA A 15 2.28 -9.48 10.64
CA ALA A 15 0.94 -9.28 11.20
C ALA A 15 -0.16 -9.55 10.17
N VAL A 16 0.00 -9.09 8.93
CA VAL A 16 -0.95 -9.39 7.84
C VAL A 16 -0.95 -10.88 7.51
N ALA A 17 0.22 -11.53 7.45
CA ALA A 17 0.30 -12.96 7.20
C ALA A 17 -0.39 -13.79 8.31
N LEU A 18 -0.22 -13.39 9.56
CA LEU A 18 -0.91 -14.02 10.69
C LEU A 18 -2.43 -13.80 10.64
N ALA A 19 -2.87 -12.57 10.35
CA ALA A 19 -4.30 -12.28 10.16
C ALA A 19 -4.89 -13.13 9.01
N ALA A 20 -4.17 -13.23 7.89
CA ALA A 20 -4.56 -14.08 6.78
C ALA A 20 -4.64 -15.57 7.18
N ALA A 21 -3.69 -16.07 7.95
CA ALA A 21 -3.68 -17.46 8.42
C ALA A 21 -4.93 -17.82 9.26
N THR A 22 -5.55 -16.85 9.94
CA THR A 22 -6.78 -17.10 10.72
C THR A 22 -8.01 -17.44 9.88
N THR A 23 -7.98 -17.16 8.57
CA THR A 23 -9.11 -17.44 7.65
C THR A 23 -9.14 -18.87 7.10
N GLY A 24 -8.13 -19.69 7.38
CA GLY A 24 -7.99 -21.02 6.78
C GLY A 24 -7.82 -20.97 5.26
N HIS A 25 -8.58 -21.80 4.53
CA HIS A 25 -8.53 -21.87 3.06
C HIS A 25 -9.30 -20.75 2.35
N GLY A 26 -10.07 -19.94 3.07
CA GLY A 26 -10.92 -18.93 2.45
C GLY A 26 -10.14 -18.02 1.50
N LEU A 27 -8.96 -17.52 1.88
CA LEU A 27 -8.26 -16.53 1.06
C LEU A 27 -7.70 -17.09 -0.27
N ILE A 28 -7.55 -18.41 -0.41
CA ILE A 28 -7.11 -19.05 -1.65
C ILE A 28 -8.25 -19.61 -2.49
N GLU A 29 -9.50 -19.48 -2.00
CA GLU A 29 -10.69 -19.84 -2.76
C GLU A 29 -11.21 -18.62 -3.55
N PRO A 30 -11.45 -18.77 -4.86
CA PRO A 30 -12.10 -17.77 -5.70
C PRO A 30 -13.42 -17.29 -5.10
N VAL A 31 -13.61 -15.97 -5.05
CA VAL A 31 -14.89 -15.37 -4.64
C VAL A 31 -15.69 -14.98 -5.88
N PRO A 32 -16.92 -15.51 -6.06
CA PRO A 32 -17.79 -15.09 -7.15
C PRO A 32 -18.09 -13.59 -7.09
N GLY A 33 -18.12 -12.92 -8.24
CA GLY A 33 -18.43 -11.48 -8.31
C GLY A 33 -17.29 -10.56 -7.88
N TYR A 34 -16.06 -11.08 -7.68
CA TYR A 34 -14.88 -10.23 -7.48
C TYR A 34 -14.62 -9.38 -8.72
N ARG A 35 -14.89 -8.07 -8.62
CA ARG A 35 -14.62 -7.09 -9.68
C ARG A 35 -13.13 -7.06 -10.03
N LEU A 36 -12.79 -6.87 -11.29
CA LEU A 36 -11.41 -6.63 -11.70
C LEU A 36 -10.97 -5.24 -11.20
N ALA A 37 -9.77 -5.17 -10.62
CA ALA A 37 -9.18 -3.91 -10.18
C ALA A 37 -7.69 -3.94 -10.47
N ILE A 38 -7.09 -2.76 -10.60
CA ILE A 38 -5.64 -2.61 -10.85
C ILE A 38 -4.90 -2.30 -9.54
N LEU A 39 -5.53 -1.53 -8.64
CA LEU A 39 -4.88 -1.04 -7.44
C LEU A 39 -5.86 -0.99 -6.27
N TRP A 40 -5.41 -1.47 -5.11
CA TRP A 40 -6.20 -1.52 -3.88
C TRP A 40 -6.44 -0.14 -3.25
N MET A 41 -5.55 0.82 -3.52
CA MET A 41 -5.65 2.18 -2.98
C MET A 41 -6.77 3.01 -3.60
N ALA A 42 -7.42 2.52 -4.67
CA ALA A 42 -8.61 3.13 -5.22
C ALA A 42 -9.81 2.81 -4.31
N PRO A 43 -10.58 3.81 -3.86
CA PRO A 43 -11.66 3.62 -2.87
C PRO A 43 -12.74 2.64 -3.37
N GLU A 44 -13.01 2.63 -4.67
CA GLU A 44 -14.00 1.75 -5.30
C GLU A 44 -13.59 0.27 -5.24
N THR A 45 -12.28 0.00 -5.10
CA THR A 45 -11.76 -1.37 -5.01
C THR A 45 -12.11 -2.01 -3.68
N LEU A 46 -12.08 -1.27 -2.57
CA LEU A 46 -12.39 -1.83 -1.25
C LEU A 46 -13.86 -2.22 -1.16
N GLU A 47 -14.77 -1.30 -1.51
CA GLU A 47 -16.21 -1.51 -1.43
C GLU A 47 -16.64 -2.73 -2.26
N ALA A 48 -16.24 -2.78 -3.53
CA ALA A 48 -16.56 -3.89 -4.42
C ALA A 48 -16.04 -5.25 -3.91
N ARG A 49 -14.89 -5.27 -3.23
CA ARG A 49 -14.32 -6.50 -2.64
C ARG A 49 -15.11 -6.94 -1.41
N LEU A 50 -15.48 -6.01 -0.54
CA LEU A 50 -16.26 -6.30 0.66
C LEU A 50 -17.65 -6.80 0.28
N ASP A 51 -18.32 -6.16 -0.67
CA ASP A 51 -19.64 -6.57 -1.14
C ASP A 51 -19.62 -7.99 -1.71
N ALA A 52 -18.61 -8.35 -2.49
CA ALA A 52 -18.47 -9.68 -3.04
C ALA A 52 -18.21 -10.75 -1.95
N LEU A 53 -17.36 -10.44 -0.94
CA LEU A 53 -17.13 -11.34 0.19
C LEU A 53 -18.41 -11.55 1.02
N ILE A 54 -19.13 -10.47 1.33
CA ILE A 54 -20.38 -10.53 2.09
C ILE A 54 -21.45 -11.29 1.31
N GLY A 55 -21.58 -11.02 0.00
CA GLY A 55 -22.49 -11.73 -0.90
C GLY A 55 -22.21 -13.23 -0.97
N ALA A 56 -20.94 -13.62 -0.89
CA ALA A 56 -20.52 -15.03 -0.82
C ALA A 56 -20.66 -15.66 0.58
N ARG A 57 -21.22 -14.94 1.58
CA ARG A 57 -21.33 -15.35 2.99
C ARG A 57 -19.97 -15.56 3.68
N ARG A 58 -18.96 -14.81 3.25
CA ARG A 58 -17.57 -14.87 3.73
C ARG A 58 -17.22 -13.65 4.59
N SER A 59 -18.06 -13.40 5.60
CA SER A 59 -18.01 -12.19 6.43
C SER A 59 -16.73 -12.08 7.27
N PHE A 60 -16.15 -13.21 7.68
CA PHE A 60 -14.90 -13.21 8.43
C PHE A 60 -13.74 -12.72 7.56
N GLU A 61 -13.64 -13.21 6.33
CA GLU A 61 -12.63 -12.75 5.38
C GLU A 61 -12.85 -11.30 4.96
N ALA A 62 -14.10 -10.84 4.88
CA ALA A 62 -14.41 -9.42 4.69
C ALA A 62 -13.83 -8.56 5.82
N MET A 63 -13.98 -8.98 7.08
CA MET A 63 -13.38 -8.28 8.23
C MET A 63 -11.85 -8.28 8.16
N VAL A 64 -11.23 -9.41 7.83
CA VAL A 64 -9.77 -9.49 7.68
C VAL A 64 -9.28 -8.58 6.56
N TYR A 65 -10.01 -8.52 5.44
CA TYR A 65 -9.70 -7.63 4.32
C TYR A 65 -9.82 -6.15 4.70
N ALA A 66 -10.94 -5.74 5.29
CA ALA A 66 -11.16 -4.37 5.76
C ALA A 66 -10.12 -3.94 6.81
N GLY A 67 -9.85 -4.83 7.77
CA GLY A 67 -8.84 -4.60 8.81
C GLY A 67 -7.43 -4.45 8.22
N THR A 68 -7.06 -5.31 7.26
CA THR A 68 -5.77 -5.20 6.57
C THR A 68 -5.68 -3.91 5.76
N HIS A 69 -6.76 -3.52 5.08
CA HIS A 69 -6.81 -2.26 4.34
C HIS A 69 -6.59 -1.05 5.25
N ALA A 70 -7.31 -0.97 6.36
CA ALA A 70 -7.14 0.09 7.36
C ALA A 70 -5.72 0.11 7.94
N LEU A 71 -5.18 -1.07 8.30
CA LEU A 71 -3.83 -1.21 8.82
C LEU A 71 -2.77 -0.77 7.79
N SER A 72 -2.99 -1.04 6.51
CA SER A 72 -2.10 -0.65 5.42
C SER A 72 -1.97 0.87 5.31
N TRP A 73 -3.09 1.59 5.38
CA TRP A 73 -3.08 3.06 5.45
C TRP A 73 -2.44 3.57 6.75
N ALA A 74 -2.72 2.94 7.88
CA ALA A 74 -2.11 3.30 9.17
C ALA A 74 -0.58 3.14 9.13
N VAL A 75 -0.06 2.11 8.48
CA VAL A 75 1.38 1.87 8.29
C VAL A 75 2.00 2.96 7.43
N ILE A 76 1.38 3.32 6.29
CA ILE A 76 1.83 4.42 5.45
C ILE A 76 1.89 5.71 6.26
N GLY A 77 0.81 6.07 6.95
CA GLY A 77 0.73 7.27 7.78
C GLY A 77 1.77 7.29 8.90
N THR A 78 1.96 6.16 9.59
CA THR A 78 2.95 6.04 10.67
C THR A 78 4.38 6.23 10.16
N LEU A 79 4.72 5.61 9.03
CA LEU A 79 6.04 5.75 8.41
C LEU A 79 6.29 7.20 7.95
N VAL A 80 5.28 7.85 7.36
CA VAL A 80 5.32 9.27 7.01
C VAL A 80 5.57 10.14 8.24
N LEU A 81 4.85 9.91 9.34
CA LEU A 81 5.03 10.63 10.60
C LEU A 81 6.43 10.42 11.19
N ILE A 82 6.95 9.19 11.14
CA ILE A 82 8.35 8.91 11.55
C ILE A 82 9.32 9.72 10.69
N GLY A 83 9.09 9.79 9.38
CA GLY A 83 9.90 10.59 8.46
C GLY A 83 9.84 12.07 8.77
N LEU A 84 8.67 12.58 9.14
CA LEU A 84 8.46 13.97 9.53
C LEU A 84 9.20 14.33 10.83
N ILE A 85 9.09 13.48 11.84
CA ILE A 85 9.58 13.77 13.20
C ILE A 85 11.08 13.54 13.32
N ARG A 86 11.63 12.52 12.64
CA ARG A 86 13.02 12.09 12.87
C ARG A 86 14.08 13.19 12.67
N PRO A 87 14.01 14.05 11.63
CA PRO A 87 14.95 15.16 11.45
C PRO A 87 14.92 16.19 12.58
N LEU A 88 13.80 16.31 13.29
CA LEU A 88 13.62 17.28 14.38
C LEU A 88 14.30 16.84 15.68
N LEU A 89 14.53 15.53 15.85
CA LEU A 89 15.02 14.94 17.10
C LEU A 89 16.56 14.90 17.21
N GLY A 90 17.30 15.41 16.24
CA GLY A 90 18.76 15.45 16.31
C GLY A 90 19.45 15.49 14.95
N PRO A 91 20.80 15.40 14.94
CA PRO A 91 21.57 15.44 13.71
C PRO A 91 21.15 14.30 12.78
N SER A 92 20.80 14.68 11.55
CA SER A 92 20.32 13.80 10.50
C SER A 92 21.03 14.15 9.19
N ARG A 93 21.06 13.20 8.25
CA ARG A 93 21.61 13.38 6.91
C ARG A 93 20.59 12.93 5.87
N PRO A 94 20.61 13.43 4.62
CA PRO A 94 19.73 12.94 3.56
C PRO A 94 19.82 11.41 3.40
N LEU A 95 18.67 10.76 3.16
CA LEU A 95 18.55 9.30 3.13
C LEU A 95 17.87 8.74 1.89
N ALA A 96 17.00 9.52 1.25
CA ALA A 96 16.19 9.10 0.12
C ALA A 96 17.07 8.93 -1.13
N ASN A 97 16.88 7.82 -1.83
CA ASN A 97 17.36 7.71 -3.20
C ASN A 97 16.29 8.32 -4.10
N THR A 98 16.54 9.54 -4.61
CA THR A 98 15.58 10.31 -5.40
C THR A 98 15.14 9.55 -6.64
N ARG A 99 16.05 8.87 -7.34
CA ARG A 99 15.74 8.09 -8.54
C ARG A 99 14.81 6.92 -8.22
N ALA A 100 15.17 6.10 -7.23
CA ALA A 100 14.35 4.96 -6.85
C ALA A 100 12.96 5.39 -6.34
N SER A 101 12.92 6.47 -5.56
CA SER A 101 11.66 6.97 -5.00
C SER A 101 10.77 7.63 -6.05
N ALA A 102 11.36 8.33 -7.03
CA ALA A 102 10.62 8.85 -8.18
C ALA A 102 10.03 7.73 -9.04
N VAL A 103 10.77 6.64 -9.27
CA VAL A 103 10.26 5.48 -10.00
C VAL A 103 9.09 4.82 -9.26
N VAL A 104 9.23 4.61 -7.94
CA VAL A 104 8.17 3.96 -7.14
C VAL A 104 6.93 4.85 -7.03
N LEU A 105 7.08 6.12 -6.64
CA LEU A 105 5.93 7.01 -6.47
C LEU A 105 5.31 7.42 -7.81
N GLY A 106 6.13 7.65 -8.85
CA GLY A 106 5.66 7.89 -10.20
C GLY A 106 4.91 6.69 -10.77
N GLY A 107 5.43 5.47 -10.54
CA GLY A 107 4.75 4.22 -10.88
C GLY A 107 3.42 4.07 -10.15
N LEU A 108 3.37 4.37 -8.85
CA LEU A 108 2.13 4.35 -8.08
C LEU A 108 1.09 5.36 -8.59
N ALA A 109 1.53 6.59 -8.87
CA ALA A 109 0.66 7.62 -9.45
C ALA A 109 0.13 7.21 -10.83
N GLY A 110 1.00 6.61 -11.66
CA GLY A 110 0.61 6.04 -12.96
C GLY A 110 -0.40 4.90 -12.81
N LEU A 111 -0.23 4.01 -11.84
CA LEU A 111 -1.17 2.93 -11.55
C LEU A 111 -2.51 3.46 -11.02
N LEU A 112 -2.52 4.50 -10.20
CA LEU A 112 -3.76 5.17 -9.76
C LEU A 112 -4.51 5.77 -10.94
N LEU A 113 -3.81 6.50 -11.80
CA LEU A 113 -4.40 7.09 -13.01
C LEU A 113 -4.92 5.99 -13.95
N LEU A 114 -4.13 4.94 -14.15
CA LEU A 114 -4.53 3.80 -14.98
C LEU A 114 -5.74 3.08 -14.37
N ALA A 115 -5.77 2.86 -13.05
CA ALA A 115 -6.90 2.26 -12.36
C ALA A 115 -8.18 3.05 -12.61
N HIS A 116 -8.11 4.38 -12.54
CA HIS A 116 -9.25 5.26 -12.80
C HIS A 116 -9.72 5.20 -14.25
N VAL A 117 -8.80 5.31 -15.21
CA VAL A 117 -9.14 5.35 -16.66
C VAL A 117 -9.58 3.99 -17.18
N ALA A 118 -8.99 2.90 -16.68
CA ALA A 118 -9.26 1.55 -17.17
C ALA A 118 -10.53 0.93 -16.60
N GLN A 119 -11.17 1.51 -15.57
CA GLN A 119 -12.31 0.86 -14.92
C GLN A 119 -13.45 0.42 -15.86
N PRO A 120 -13.90 1.23 -16.84
CA PRO A 120 -14.95 0.80 -17.76
C PRO A 120 -14.57 -0.47 -18.54
N ILE A 121 -13.29 -0.62 -18.88
CA ILE A 121 -12.77 -1.77 -19.60
C ILE A 121 -12.70 -2.99 -18.67
N LEU A 122 -12.27 -2.79 -17.42
CA LEU A 122 -12.20 -3.84 -16.41
C LEU A 122 -13.59 -4.38 -16.05
N ASP A 123 -14.60 -3.51 -16.02
CA ASP A 123 -15.98 -3.89 -15.79
C ASP A 123 -16.51 -4.82 -16.89
N GLU A 124 -16.26 -4.49 -18.16
CA GLU A 124 -16.65 -5.35 -19.27
C GLU A 124 -15.85 -6.66 -19.28
N ALA A 125 -14.53 -6.57 -19.05
CA ALA A 125 -13.65 -7.74 -19.00
C ALA A 125 -14.03 -8.72 -17.88
N SER A 126 -14.61 -8.23 -16.77
CA SER A 126 -15.06 -9.07 -15.65
C SER A 126 -16.19 -10.05 -16.03
N ARG A 127 -16.89 -9.78 -17.14
CA ARG A 127 -17.95 -10.65 -17.67
C ARG A 127 -17.43 -11.81 -18.51
N ILE A 128 -16.15 -11.79 -18.88
CA ILE A 128 -15.53 -12.81 -19.74
C ILE A 128 -14.85 -13.86 -18.83
N PRO A 129 -15.29 -15.13 -18.85
CA PRO A 129 -14.64 -16.19 -18.08
C PRO A 129 -13.21 -16.42 -18.57
N SER A 130 -12.22 -16.31 -17.69
CA SER A 130 -10.82 -16.54 -18.02
C SER A 130 -10.00 -16.98 -16.80
N ALA A 131 -8.80 -17.51 -17.02
CA ALA A 131 -7.88 -17.83 -15.92
C ALA A 131 -7.45 -16.57 -15.13
N SER A 132 -7.42 -15.41 -15.78
CA SER A 132 -7.08 -14.14 -15.13
C SER A 132 -8.20 -13.66 -14.20
N THR A 133 -9.47 -13.86 -14.56
CA THR A 133 -10.59 -13.59 -13.64
C THR A 133 -10.54 -14.52 -12.42
N MET A 134 -10.16 -15.79 -12.58
CA MET A 134 -9.93 -16.69 -11.44
C MET A 134 -8.85 -16.19 -10.47
N LEU A 135 -7.65 -15.84 -10.94
CA LEU A 135 -6.59 -15.33 -10.07
C LEU A 135 -6.96 -14.00 -9.39
N SER A 136 -7.60 -13.10 -10.14
CA SER A 136 -8.06 -11.81 -9.61
C SER A 136 -9.14 -11.94 -8.54
N SER A 137 -9.85 -13.08 -8.53
CA SER A 137 -10.91 -13.40 -7.58
C SER A 137 -10.41 -14.02 -6.27
N LEU A 138 -9.10 -14.24 -6.13
CA LEU A 138 -8.46 -14.76 -4.92
C LEU A 138 -8.21 -13.62 -3.91
N PRO A 139 -8.82 -13.64 -2.71
CA PRO A 139 -8.55 -12.62 -1.69
C PRO A 139 -7.09 -12.56 -1.24
N ALA A 140 -6.38 -13.70 -1.20
CA ALA A 140 -4.97 -13.79 -0.80
C ALA A 140 -4.06 -12.95 -1.70
N TYR A 141 -4.29 -13.00 -3.02
CA TYR A 141 -3.52 -12.22 -3.99
C TYR A 141 -3.60 -10.73 -3.68
N TRP A 142 -4.81 -10.26 -3.35
CA TRP A 142 -5.06 -8.85 -3.03
C TRP A 142 -4.48 -8.44 -1.68
N LEU A 143 -4.62 -9.28 -0.64
CA LEU A 143 -4.01 -9.01 0.66
C LEU A 143 -2.48 -8.91 0.56
N ALA A 144 -1.85 -9.83 -0.18
CA ALA A 144 -0.42 -9.80 -0.40
C ALA A 144 0.02 -8.56 -1.18
N GLY A 145 -0.66 -8.23 -2.28
CA GLY A 145 -0.39 -7.05 -3.08
C GLY A 145 -0.56 -5.75 -2.29
N MET A 146 -1.62 -5.66 -1.49
CA MET A 146 -1.89 -4.55 -0.58
C MET A 146 -0.78 -4.39 0.46
N ALA A 147 -0.43 -5.47 1.16
CA ALA A 147 0.57 -5.41 2.22
C ALA A 147 1.94 -5.02 1.71
N LEU A 148 2.38 -5.65 0.61
CA LEU A 148 3.68 -5.34 0.02
C LEU A 148 3.74 -3.90 -0.49
N SER A 149 2.73 -3.46 -1.24
CA SER A 149 2.72 -2.11 -1.80
C SER A 149 2.56 -1.02 -0.74
N ALA A 150 1.83 -1.26 0.36
CA ALA A 150 1.77 -0.35 1.50
C ALA A 150 3.14 -0.19 2.18
N ALA A 151 3.84 -1.31 2.43
CA ALA A 151 5.18 -1.30 3.02
C ALA A 151 6.18 -0.54 2.14
N ILE A 152 6.18 -0.79 0.82
CA ILE A 152 7.05 -0.12 -0.14
C ILE A 152 6.71 1.38 -0.19
N THR A 153 5.44 1.72 -0.38
CA THR A 153 4.98 3.12 -0.51
C THR A 153 5.30 3.92 0.75
N GLY A 154 4.93 3.39 1.92
CA GLY A 154 5.22 4.02 3.21
C GLY A 154 6.71 4.21 3.44
N SER A 155 7.54 3.24 3.04
CA SER A 155 9.01 3.35 3.15
C SER A 155 9.56 4.49 2.30
N HIS A 156 9.15 4.60 1.04
CA HIS A 156 9.63 5.66 0.14
C HIS A 156 9.11 7.04 0.55
N LEU A 157 7.84 7.16 0.91
CA LEU A 157 7.28 8.42 1.42
C LEU A 157 7.98 8.87 2.70
N SER A 158 8.23 7.96 3.63
CA SER A 158 8.95 8.27 4.87
C SER A 158 10.32 8.88 4.60
N LEU A 159 11.09 8.29 3.69
CA LEU A 159 12.43 8.77 3.32
C LEU A 159 12.37 10.14 2.63
N ILE A 160 11.43 10.34 1.71
CA ILE A 160 11.26 11.63 1.02
C ILE A 160 10.86 12.73 2.01
N VAL A 161 9.86 12.47 2.85
CA VAL A 161 9.38 13.45 3.84
C VAL A 161 10.50 13.82 4.81
N HIS A 162 11.30 12.85 5.25
CA HIS A 162 12.49 13.12 6.06
C HIS A 162 13.45 14.10 5.38
N ASP A 163 13.80 13.87 4.12
CA ASP A 163 14.75 14.71 3.40
C ASP A 163 14.18 16.11 3.10
N ILE A 164 12.88 16.21 2.80
CA ILE A 164 12.18 17.50 2.65
C ILE A 164 12.24 18.30 3.95
N VAL A 165 11.93 17.69 5.08
CA VAL A 165 11.98 18.37 6.39
C VAL A 165 13.40 18.80 6.72
N LEU A 166 14.38 17.95 6.44
CA LEU A 166 15.79 18.26 6.66
C LEU A 166 16.24 19.46 5.82
N TRP A 167 15.82 19.52 4.56
CA TRP A 167 16.04 20.67 3.68
C TRP A 167 15.37 21.95 4.21
N CYS A 168 14.10 21.86 4.64
CA CYS A 168 13.38 22.98 5.24
C CYS A 168 14.08 23.49 6.51
N LEU A 169 14.56 22.59 7.38
CA LEU A 169 15.28 22.93 8.60
C LEU A 169 16.62 23.62 8.30
N ALA A 170 17.37 23.12 7.32
CA ALA A 170 18.63 23.75 6.89
C ALA A 170 18.39 25.18 6.40
N ARG A 171 17.36 25.36 5.55
CA ARG A 171 16.95 26.67 5.04
C ARG A 171 16.51 27.61 6.16
N TRP A 172 15.74 27.12 7.13
CA TRP A 172 15.28 27.93 8.27
C TRP A 172 16.42 28.36 9.19
N ARG A 173 17.45 27.52 9.36
CA ARG A 173 18.64 27.81 10.19
C ARG A 173 19.68 28.70 9.50
N GLY A 174 19.43 29.13 8.26
CA GLY A 174 20.39 29.94 7.50
C GLY A 174 21.65 29.19 7.07
N ALA A 175 21.61 27.85 7.05
CA ALA A 175 22.71 27.07 6.48
C ALA A 175 22.62 27.17 4.95
N GLU A 176 23.62 27.80 4.31
CA GLU A 176 23.74 27.83 2.86
C GLU A 176 23.75 26.40 2.29
N THR A 177 23.02 26.23 1.19
CA THR A 177 22.71 25.00 0.44
C THR A 177 23.67 23.83 0.67
N MET A 178 23.16 22.70 1.20
CA MET A 178 23.86 21.42 1.08
C MET A 178 24.05 21.10 -0.42
N PRO A 179 25.26 20.75 -0.88
CA PRO A 179 25.50 20.36 -2.27
C PRO A 179 24.72 19.09 -2.61
N ALA A 180 24.27 19.06 -3.88
CA ALA A 180 23.42 18.02 -4.48
C ALA A 180 24.05 16.62 -4.50
#